data_AF-A0A291P8R6-F1
#
_entry.id   AF-A0A291P8R6-F1
#
_cell.length_a   1.000
_cell.length_b   1.000
_cell.length_c   1.000
_cell.angle_alpha   90.00
_cell.angle_beta   90.00
_cell.angle_gamma   90.00
#
_symmetry.space_group_name_H-M   'P 1'
#
loop_
_entity.id
_entity.type
_entity.pdbx_description
1 polymer ?
#
loop_
_entity_poly.entity_id
_entity_poly.type
_entity_poly.pdbx_seq_one_letter_code
_entity_poly.pdbx_strand_id
1 'polypeptide(L)' 'MTDIELLACPLGHWMMLCPCGSTELRSSPGLVWTAFDLRPLADSRYRITCDQCGNSTETCHHVDAIGEHDAVSR' A
#
# COMPACT_ATOMS: atom_id res chain seq x y z
N MET A 1 -15.52 -9.55 -0.19
CA MET A 1 -14.32 -8.79 0.21
C MET A 1 -14.71 -7.33 0.25
N THR A 2 -14.63 -6.68 1.40
CA THR A 2 -15.10 -5.29 1.60
C THR A 2 -13.94 -4.30 1.66
N ASP A 3 -12.75 -4.80 2.02
CA ASP A 3 -11.55 -4.00 2.22
C ASP A 3 -10.61 -4.07 1.02
N ILE A 4 -9.77 -3.03 0.90
CA ILE A 4 -8.63 -3.01 -0.01
C ILE A 4 -7.55 -3.93 0.57
N GLU A 5 -7.10 -4.87 -0.24
CA GLU A 5 -6.04 -5.80 0.15
C GLU A 5 -4.69 -5.31 -0.33
N LEU A 6 -3.68 -5.44 0.53
CA LEU A 6 -2.29 -5.12 0.24
C LEU A 6 -1.46 -6.40 0.36
N LEU A 7 -0.92 -6.87 -0.75
CA LEU A 7 -0.22 -8.14 -0.86
C LEU A 7 1.26 -7.93 -1.17
N ALA A 8 2.14 -8.54 -0.38
CA ALA A 8 3.56 -8.64 -0.69
C ALA A 8 3.76 -9.67 -1.81
N CYS A 9 4.48 -9.29 -2.86
CA CYS A 9 4.86 -10.18 -3.94
C CYS A 9 6.31 -10.69 -3.73
N PRO A 10 6.62 -11.92 -4.18
CA PRO A 10 7.92 -12.56 -3.93
C PRO A 10 9.17 -11.81 -4.45
N LEU A 11 8.98 -10.84 -5.35
CA LEU A 11 10.05 -10.06 -5.97
C LEU A 11 10.26 -8.68 -5.32
N GLY A 12 9.82 -8.51 -4.06
CA GLY A 12 9.88 -7.21 -3.38
C GLY A 12 8.90 -6.18 -3.96
N HIS A 13 7.86 -6.66 -4.63
CA HIS A 13 6.78 -5.83 -5.17
C HIS A 13 5.59 -5.83 -4.22
N TRP A 14 4.73 -4.84 -4.36
CA TRP A 14 3.48 -4.73 -3.59
C TRP A 14 2.30 -4.65 -4.53
N MET A 15 1.23 -5.37 -4.24
CA MET A 15 0.00 -5.31 -5.02
C MET A 15 -1.14 -4.79 -4.15
N MET A 16 -1.85 -3.78 -4.64
CA MET A 16 -3.13 -3.33 -4.07
C MET A 16 -4.28 -3.86 -4.91
N LEU A 17 -5.29 -4.38 -4.22
CA LEU A 17 -6.52 -4.91 -4.82
C LEU A 17 -7.73 -4.25 -4.16
N CYS A 18 -8.53 -3.56 -4.95
CA CYS A 18 -9.80 -3.00 -4.50
C CYS A 18 -10.97 -3.92 -4.90
N PRO A 19 -12.01 -4.08 -4.06
CA PRO A 19 -13.23 -4.80 -4.43
C PRO A 19 -13.94 -4.27 -5.68
N CYS A 20 -13.70 -3.01 -6.08
CA CYS A 20 -14.24 -2.45 -7.30
C CYS A 20 -13.56 -2.97 -8.58
N GLY A 21 -12.51 -3.79 -8.45
CA GLY A 21 -11.71 -4.30 -9.57
C GLY A 21 -10.50 -3.44 -9.93
N SER A 22 -10.28 -2.31 -9.24
CA SER A 22 -9.04 -1.55 -9.38
C SER A 22 -7.87 -2.30 -8.74
N THR A 23 -6.76 -2.40 -9.47
CA THR A 23 -5.57 -3.12 -9.04
C THR A 23 -4.32 -2.34 -9.42
N GLU A 24 -3.32 -2.29 -8.54
CA GLU A 24 -2.04 -1.66 -8.84
C GLU A 24 -0.89 -2.51 -8.32
N LEU A 25 0.08 -2.80 -9.19
CA LEU A 25 1.32 -3.50 -8.83
C LEU A 25 2.45 -2.47 -8.79
N ARG A 26 3.14 -2.41 -7.65
CA ARG A 26 4.27 -1.53 -7.41
C ARG A 26 5.57 -2.31 -7.37
N SER A 27 6.52 -1.92 -8.21
CA SER A 27 7.92 -2.30 -8.10
C SER A 27 8.72 -1.20 -7.41
N SER A 28 9.59 -1.55 -6.46
CA SER A 28 10.61 -0.61 -5.96
C SER A 28 11.58 -0.26 -7.12
N PRO A 29 11.93 1.03 -7.37
CA PRO A 29 11.66 2.26 -6.62
C PRO A 29 10.82 3.26 -7.45
N GLY A 30 9.52 3.01 -7.63
CA GLY A 30 8.58 3.98 -8.21
C GLY A 30 7.99 4.89 -7.14
N LEU A 31 8.17 6.20 -7.29
CA LEU A 31 7.57 7.24 -6.43
C LEU A 31 6.06 7.34 -6.71
N VAL A 32 5.25 7.04 -5.69
CA VAL A 32 3.80 7.29 -5.59
C VAL A 32 2.88 6.26 -6.29
N TRP A 33 1.83 5.84 -5.56
CA TRP A 33 0.71 5.04 -6.07
C TRP A 33 -0.18 5.92 -6.96
N THR A 34 -0.70 5.37 -8.06
CA THR A 34 -1.45 6.14 -9.06
C THR A 34 -2.96 5.90 -8.99
N ALA A 35 -3.38 4.67 -8.66
CA ALA A 35 -4.78 4.29 -8.53
C ALA A 35 -5.26 4.30 -7.07
N PHE A 36 -4.32 4.48 -6.14
CA PHE A 36 -4.57 4.48 -4.71
C PHE A 36 -3.85 5.65 -4.04
N ASP A 37 -4.54 6.32 -3.12
CA ASP A 37 -3.93 7.28 -2.19
C ASP A 37 -3.54 6.57 -0.89
N LEU A 38 -2.34 6.87 -0.39
CA LEU A 38 -1.87 6.40 0.91
C LEU A 38 -1.65 7.60 1.82
N ARG A 39 -2.51 7.72 2.83
CA ARG A 39 -2.42 8.78 3.82
C ARG A 39 -1.97 8.23 5.17
N PRO A 40 -0.84 8.68 5.72
CA PRO A 40 -0.47 8.34 7.09
C PRO A 40 -1.47 8.92 8.09
N LEU A 41 -1.76 8.14 9.12
CA LEU A 41 -2.55 8.49 10.30
C LEU A 41 -1.65 8.43 11.54
N ALA A 42 -2.21 8.77 12.71
CA ALA A 42 -1.50 8.61 13.98
C ALA A 42 -1.19 7.12 14.28
N ASP A 43 -0.15 6.89 15.07
CA ASP A 43 0.22 5.57 15.61
C ASP A 43 0.59 4.53 14.54
N SER A 44 1.36 4.93 13.53
CA SER A 44 1.84 4.05 12.44
C SER A 44 0.70 3.38 11.63
N ARG A 45 -0.48 4.01 11.63
CA ARG A 45 -1.60 3.63 10.79
C ARG A 45 -1.58 4.38 9.48
N TYR A 46 -2.15 3.77 8.46
CA TYR A 46 -2.30 4.35 7.14
C TYR A 46 -3.73 4.11 6.67
N ARG A 47 -4.29 5.10 5.97
CA ARG A 47 -5.51 4.94 5.21
C ARG A 47 -5.14 4.79 3.74
N ILE A 48 -5.58 3.69 3.15
CA ILE A 48 -5.50 3.44 1.72
C ILE A 48 -6.86 3.82 1.13
N THR A 49 -6.89 4.64 0.10
CA THR A 49 -8.12 5.05 -0.60
C THR A 49 -8.01 4.69 -2.07
N CYS A 50 -9.01 4.06 -2.65
CA CYS A 50 -9.06 3.79 -4.09
C CYS A 50 -9.66 4.98 -4.83
N ASP A 51 -8.91 5.58 -5.75
CA ASP A 51 -9.36 6.77 -6.48
C ASP A 51 -10.52 6.50 -7.45
N GLN A 52 -10.68 5.25 -7.88
CA GLN A 52 -11.76 4.86 -8.80
C GLN A 52 -13.13 4.77 -8.15
N CYS A 53 -13.21 4.32 -6.89
CA CYS A 53 -14.50 4.04 -6.24
C CYS A 53 -14.67 4.73 -4.88
N GLY A 54 -13.63 5.38 -4.37
CA GLY A 54 -13.62 6.03 -3.06
C GLY A 54 -13.61 5.06 -1.87
N ASN A 55 -13.53 3.74 -2.09
CA ASN A 55 -13.40 2.79 -0.99
C ASN A 55 -12.12 3.06 -0.20
N SER A 56 -12.17 2.92 1.11
CA SER A 56 -11.03 3.19 1.98
C SER A 56 -10.86 2.13 3.05
N THR A 57 -9.62 1.70 3.27
CA THR A 57 -9.26 0.74 4.32
C THR A 57 -8.16 1.35 5.18
N GLU A 58 -8.31 1.22 6.49
CA GLU A 58 -7.27 1.59 7.45
C GLU A 58 -6.48 0.36 7.86
N THR A 59 -5.16 0.47 7.84
CA THR A 59 -4.26 -0.61 8.23
C THR A 59 -3.14 -0.07 9.12
N CYS A 60 -2.78 -0.83 10.15
CA CYS A 60 -1.59 -0.56 10.95
C CYS A 60 -0.40 -1.26 10.29
N HIS A 61 0.66 -0.53 9.99
CA HIS A 61 1.88 -1.16 9.50
C HIS A 61 2.59 -1.85 10.66
N HIS A 62 2.58 -3.18 10.66
CA HIS A 62 3.75 -3.94 11.05
C HIS A 62 4.34 -4.48 9.73
N VAL A 63 5.30 -3.74 9.13
CA VAL A 63 6.12 -4.08 7.93
C VAL A 63 5.32 -4.37 6.62
N ASP A 64 5.48 -3.80 5.42
CA ASP A 64 6.66 -3.42 4.63
C ASP A 64 6.22 -2.62 3.33
N ALA A 65 5.06 -1.94 3.27
CA ALA A 65 4.59 -1.38 1.98
C ALA A 65 5.20 -0.03 1.53
N ILE A 66 6.09 0.53 2.35
CA ILE A 66 6.92 1.67 1.98
C ILE A 66 8.34 1.12 1.91
N GLY A 67 8.91 1.05 0.72
CA GLY A 67 10.28 0.56 0.52
C GLY A 67 11.31 1.44 1.24
N GLU A 68 11.48 1.25 2.54
CA GLU A 68 12.70 1.61 3.26
C GLU A 68 13.67 0.45 3.12
N HIS A 69 14.32 0.40 1.95
CA HIS A 69 15.71 -0.02 1.90
C HIS A 69 16.56 1.24 2.01
N ASP A 70 16.91 1.65 3.23
CA ASP A 70 18.24 2.21 3.48
C ASP A 70 18.71 1.91 4.91
N ALA A 71 20.02 1.77 5.01
CA ALA A 71 20.79 1.07 6.02
C ALA A 71 20.81 1.72 7.41
N VAL A 72 21.14 0.93 8.45
CA VAL A 72 22.30 1.18 9.34
C VAL A 72 22.56 -0.01 10.27
N SER A 73 23.75 -0.59 10.06
CA SER A 73 24.68 -1.27 10.98
C SER A 73 24.21 -1.79 12.34
N ARG A 74 24.47 -3.08 12.58
CA ARG A 74 25.45 -3.55 13.58
C ARG A 74 25.90 -4.98 13.32
#